data_AF-A0A3N5UXF1-F1
#
_entry.id   AF-A0A3N5UXF1-F1
#
_cell.length_a   1.000
_cell.length_b   1.000
_cell.length_c   1.000
_cell.angle_alpha   90.00
_cell.angle_beta   90.00
_cell.angle_gamma   90.00
#
_symmetry.space_group_name_H-M   'P 1'
#
loop_
_entity.id
_entity.type
_entity.pdbx_description
1 polymer ?
#
loop_
_entity_poly.entity_id
_entity_poly.type
_entity_poly.pdbx_seq_one_letter_code
_entity_poly.pdbx_strand_id
1 'polypeptide(L)'
;MSRWKQTIQEHAPLAFVFLCTLIVFGRLPLTREALYGGDFALYFYPLKEFIREHLIDHGAIPFWNPYQFSGTPLISNIQASLFYPLGFLFYLMPSDQAYGYTVVMHCLLGSGFMYSFMRTLSISRGGSLLSAFVFTFSGFFMGHLYAGHLTFIQNYIWIPLVFRYLYLFVHTRRLTFAFAAGIVQGIQILGGFPQISFYTILGGLGFLCFHGVLSLKVRQWGDVSRMAFGAVVVLLVGFGLAAVQVAPTLEFSRLSTRG
;
A
#
# COMPACT_ATOMS: atom_id res chain seq x y z
N MET A 1 -11.92 18.08 -31.85
CA MET A 1 -10.48 17.81 -31.59
C MET A 1 -10.12 16.46 -32.20
N SER A 2 -8.96 16.33 -32.86
CA SER A 2 -8.55 15.04 -33.44
C SER A 2 -8.31 13.99 -32.35
N ARG A 3 -8.71 12.74 -32.60
CA ARG A 3 -8.63 11.58 -31.68
C ARG A 3 -7.25 11.47 -31.01
N TRP A 4 -6.18 11.78 -31.78
CA TRP A 4 -4.80 11.83 -31.32
C TRP A 4 -4.51 12.87 -30.23
N LYS A 5 -5.07 14.09 -30.34
CA LYS A 5 -4.90 15.12 -29.30
C LYS A 5 -5.57 14.70 -27.99
N GLN A 6 -6.67 13.98 -28.06
CA GLN A 6 -7.41 13.49 -26.90
C GLN A 6 -6.63 12.37 -26.18
N THR A 7 -6.08 11.42 -26.93
CA THR A 7 -5.20 10.36 -26.41
C THR A 7 -3.92 10.92 -25.78
N ILE A 8 -3.26 11.89 -26.41
CA ILE A 8 -2.07 12.55 -25.84
C ILE A 8 -2.43 13.24 -24.53
N GLN A 9 -3.55 13.98 -24.49
CA GLN A 9 -3.98 14.66 -23.27
C GLN A 9 -4.42 13.68 -22.16
N GLU A 10 -4.77 12.44 -22.50
CA GLU A 10 -5.14 11.39 -21.54
C GLU A 10 -3.90 10.73 -20.91
N HIS A 11 -2.85 10.50 -21.69
CA HIS A 11 -1.65 9.81 -21.21
C HIS A 11 -0.50 10.73 -20.78
N ALA A 12 -0.47 11.99 -21.24
CA ALA A 12 0.57 12.96 -20.88
C ALA A 12 0.79 13.12 -19.35
N PRO A 13 -0.24 13.14 -18.50
CA PRO A 13 -0.05 13.23 -17.04
C PRO A 13 0.69 12.02 -16.46
N LEU A 14 0.34 10.81 -16.90
CA LEU A 14 1.00 9.57 -16.45
C LEU A 14 2.43 9.50 -17.00
N ALA A 15 2.65 9.94 -18.24
CA ALA A 15 3.98 10.03 -18.84
C ALA A 15 4.89 11.02 -18.08
N PHE A 16 4.34 12.15 -17.60
CA PHE A 16 5.10 13.11 -16.80
C PHE A 16 5.57 12.50 -15.47
N VAL A 17 4.68 11.88 -14.71
CA VAL A 17 5.03 11.18 -13.45
C VAL A 17 6.04 10.07 -13.71
N PHE A 18 5.85 9.32 -14.80
CA PHE A 18 6.77 8.28 -15.22
C PHE A 18 8.17 8.83 -15.47
N LEU A 19 8.28 9.90 -16.26
CA LEU A 19 9.55 10.57 -16.52
C LEU A 19 10.20 11.11 -15.24
N CYS A 20 9.45 11.78 -14.36
CA CYS A 20 9.99 12.25 -13.07
C CYS A 20 10.51 11.08 -12.22
N THR A 21 9.77 9.98 -12.16
CA THR A 21 10.19 8.79 -11.40
C THR A 21 11.46 8.18 -12.00
N LEU A 22 11.57 8.10 -13.32
CA LEU A 22 12.78 7.61 -13.99
C LEU A 22 13.97 8.57 -13.85
N ILE A 23 13.75 9.89 -13.84
CA ILE A 23 14.83 10.86 -13.65
C ILE A 23 15.40 10.74 -12.23
N VAL A 24 14.52 10.64 -11.22
CA VAL A 24 14.94 10.60 -9.82
C VAL A 24 15.47 9.22 -9.42
N PHE A 25 14.78 8.16 -9.83
CA PHE A 25 15.04 6.78 -9.36
C PHE A 25 15.49 5.84 -10.46
N GLY A 26 15.53 6.23 -11.73
CA GLY A 26 15.89 5.31 -12.82
C GLY A 26 17.32 4.81 -12.75
N ARG A 27 18.21 5.49 -12.02
CA ARG A 27 19.54 4.97 -11.71
C ARG A 27 19.50 3.83 -10.68
N LEU A 28 18.55 3.87 -9.75
CA LEU A 28 18.47 2.97 -8.60
C LEU A 28 18.42 1.46 -8.96
N PRO A 29 17.65 1.02 -9.98
CA PRO A 29 17.68 -0.38 -10.40
C PRO A 29 18.90 -0.73 -11.25
N LEU A 30 19.59 0.26 -11.84
CA LEU A 30 20.69 0.07 -12.79
C LEU A 30 22.06 0.08 -12.11
N THR A 31 22.21 0.89 -11.07
CA THR A 31 23.37 0.91 -10.20
C THR A 31 23.06 -0.01 -9.04
N ARG A 32 23.84 -1.08 -8.82
CA ARG A 32 23.75 -1.90 -7.58
C ARG A 32 24.05 -1.11 -6.29
N GLU A 33 24.30 0.19 -6.43
CA GLU A 33 24.29 1.15 -5.35
C GLU A 33 22.86 1.26 -4.79
N ALA A 34 22.59 0.50 -3.73
CA ALA A 34 21.33 0.61 -3.01
C ALA A 34 21.14 2.05 -2.50
N LEU A 35 19.90 2.54 -2.51
CA LEU A 35 19.52 3.71 -1.73
C LEU A 35 19.92 3.39 -0.28
N TYR A 36 20.97 4.04 0.23
CA TYR A 36 21.60 3.72 1.50
C TYR A 36 20.78 4.26 2.68
N GLY A 37 19.51 3.87 2.73
CA GLY A 37 18.68 4.03 3.90
C GLY A 37 19.12 3.02 4.95
N GLY A 38 19.53 3.51 6.12
CA GLY A 38 20.07 2.67 7.20
C GLY A 38 19.15 1.50 7.55
N ASP A 39 17.84 1.72 7.57
CA ASP A 39 16.88 0.66 7.88
C ASP A 39 16.81 -0.41 6.79
N PHE A 40 16.91 -0.02 5.51
CA PHE A 40 16.93 -1.00 4.43
C PHE A 40 18.20 -1.84 4.52
N ALA A 41 19.37 -1.20 4.62
CA ALA A 41 20.65 -1.90 4.64
C ALA A 41 20.80 -2.82 5.87
N LEU A 42 20.38 -2.37 7.05
CA LEU A 42 20.61 -3.08 8.30
C LEU A 42 19.52 -4.08 8.66
N TYR A 43 18.28 -3.86 8.21
CA TYR A 43 17.13 -4.69 8.59
C TYR A 43 16.49 -5.40 7.40
N PHE A 44 15.99 -4.66 6.41
CA PHE A 44 15.20 -5.26 5.34
C PHE A 44 16.04 -6.09 4.36
N TYR A 45 17.25 -5.65 4.01
CA TYR A 45 18.13 -6.35 3.09
C TYR A 45 18.49 -7.77 3.58
N PRO A 46 19.10 -7.96 4.76
CA PRO A 46 19.44 -9.31 5.23
C PRO A 46 18.19 -10.17 5.45
N LEU A 47 17.08 -9.58 5.89
CA LEU A 47 15.81 -10.30 6.06
C LEU A 47 15.27 -10.83 4.72
N LYS A 48 15.23 -9.97 3.69
CA LYS A 48 14.72 -10.35 2.36
C LYS A 48 15.66 -11.32 1.65
N GLU A 49 16.97 -11.16 1.82
CA GLU A 49 17.93 -12.08 1.21
C GLU A 49 17.84 -13.46 1.85
N PHE A 50 17.74 -13.56 3.18
CA PHE A 50 17.49 -14.84 3.86
C PHE A 50 16.21 -15.54 3.35
N ILE A 51 15.11 -14.79 3.21
CA ILE A 51 13.85 -15.33 2.69
C ILE A 51 14.03 -15.90 1.28
N ARG A 52 14.74 -15.15 0.42
CA ARG A 52 15.01 -15.53 -0.96
C ARG A 52 15.91 -16.76 -1.05
N GLU A 53 17.04 -16.77 -0.35
CA GLU A 53 17.99 -17.89 -0.32
C GLU A 53 17.31 -19.16 0.18
N HIS A 54 16.55 -19.07 1.28
CA HIS A 54 15.80 -20.22 1.80
C HIS A 54 14.80 -20.79 0.78
N LEU A 55 14.10 -19.90 0.06
CA LEU A 55 13.19 -20.31 -1.01
C LEU A 55 13.90 -21.02 -2.16
N ILE A 56 15.08 -20.54 -2.56
CA ILE A 56 15.89 -21.14 -3.64
C ILE A 56 16.42 -22.51 -3.20
N ASP A 57 16.94 -22.60 -1.97
CA ASP A 57 17.62 -23.80 -1.47
C ASP A 57 16.63 -24.92 -1.09
N HIS A 58 15.46 -24.56 -0.55
CA HIS A 58 14.50 -25.51 0.04
C HIS A 58 13.16 -25.58 -0.69
N GLY A 59 12.90 -24.67 -1.65
CA GLY A 59 11.62 -24.62 -2.37
C GLY A 59 10.42 -24.18 -1.53
N ALA A 60 10.65 -23.60 -0.35
CA ALA A 60 9.61 -23.17 0.58
C ALA A 60 9.94 -21.82 1.24
N ILE A 61 8.92 -21.10 1.70
CA ILE A 61 9.10 -19.85 2.45
C ILE A 61 9.51 -20.20 3.89
N PRO A 62 10.55 -19.55 4.47
CA PRO A 62 10.93 -19.81 5.85
C PRO A 62 9.89 -19.26 6.83
N PHE A 63 9.39 -20.11 7.72
CA PHE A 63 8.53 -19.67 8.83
C PHE A 63 9.28 -19.41 10.13
N TRP A 64 10.57 -19.77 10.19
CA TRP A 64 11.47 -19.54 11.33
C TRP A 64 12.71 -18.79 10.87
N ASN A 65 13.11 -17.75 11.61
CA ASN A 65 14.36 -17.05 11.41
C ASN A 65 15.33 -17.42 12.53
N PRO A 66 16.37 -18.23 12.28
CA PRO A 66 17.33 -18.66 13.30
C PRO A 66 18.34 -17.57 13.71
N TYR A 67 18.43 -16.48 12.93
CA TYR A 67 19.48 -15.46 13.11
C TYR A 67 19.09 -14.34 14.08
N GLN A 68 17.82 -14.29 14.51
CA GLN A 68 17.33 -13.24 15.41
C GLN A 68 16.95 -13.82 16.77
N PHE A 69 17.55 -13.30 17.85
CA PHE A 69 17.27 -13.70 19.24
C PHE A 69 17.31 -15.22 19.52
N SER A 70 18.30 -15.92 18.96
CA SER A 70 18.40 -17.40 19.02
C SER A 70 17.25 -18.15 18.34
N GLY A 71 16.47 -17.44 17.53
CA GLY A 71 15.35 -17.96 16.77
C GLY A 71 14.05 -17.22 17.06
N THR A 72 13.34 -16.81 16.00
CA THR A 72 12.02 -16.18 16.10
C THR A 72 11.11 -16.66 14.97
N PRO A 73 9.78 -16.77 15.20
CA PRO A 73 8.85 -17.02 14.11
C PRO A 73 8.92 -15.88 13.10
N LEU A 74 9.26 -16.20 11.85
CA LEU A 74 9.33 -15.22 10.77
C LEU A 74 7.94 -14.90 10.21
N ILE A 75 7.04 -15.88 10.21
CA ILE A 75 5.67 -15.69 9.71
C ILE A 75 4.87 -14.65 10.52
N SER A 76 5.17 -14.47 11.81
CA SER A 76 4.57 -13.44 12.66
C SER A 76 5.20 -12.05 12.46
N ASN A 77 6.33 -11.96 11.75
CA ASN A 77 6.97 -10.68 11.47
C ASN A 77 6.23 -9.95 10.34
N ILE A 78 5.34 -9.03 10.72
CA ILE A 78 4.59 -8.22 9.76
C ILE A 78 5.50 -7.40 8.82
N GLN A 79 6.68 -6.97 9.29
CA GLN A 79 7.64 -6.21 8.49
C GLN A 79 8.34 -7.06 7.42
N ALA A 80 8.30 -8.39 7.55
CA ALA A 80 8.81 -9.29 6.52
C ALA A 80 7.95 -9.25 5.25
N SER A 81 6.72 -8.71 5.32
CA SER A 81 5.79 -8.52 4.19
C SER A 81 5.70 -9.73 3.24
N LEU A 82 5.70 -10.95 3.82
CA LEU A 82 5.79 -12.21 3.07
C LEU A 82 4.67 -12.36 2.04
N PHE A 83 3.45 -12.06 2.46
CA PHE A 83 2.25 -12.25 1.66
C PHE A 83 1.85 -10.99 0.87
N TYR A 84 2.70 -9.97 0.82
CA TYR A 84 2.41 -8.75 0.06
C TYR A 84 2.55 -9.02 -1.45
N PRO A 85 1.48 -8.83 -2.26
CA PRO A 85 1.49 -9.24 -3.66
C PRO A 85 2.50 -8.48 -4.53
N LEU A 86 2.76 -7.19 -4.24
CA LEU A 86 3.76 -6.40 -4.96
C LEU A 86 5.18 -6.56 -4.38
N GLY A 87 5.37 -7.46 -3.41
CA GLY A 87 6.67 -7.84 -2.87
C GLY A 87 7.38 -8.93 -3.68
N PHE A 88 6.76 -9.43 -4.75
CA PHE A 88 7.22 -10.63 -5.47
C PHE A 88 8.66 -10.53 -6.02
N LEU A 89 9.12 -9.31 -6.33
CA LEU A 89 10.47 -9.07 -6.86
C LEU A 89 11.56 -9.59 -5.91
N PHE A 90 11.35 -9.50 -4.59
CA PHE A 90 12.30 -9.98 -3.60
C PHE A 90 12.47 -11.51 -3.60
N TYR A 91 11.56 -12.27 -4.22
CA TYR A 91 11.71 -13.70 -4.40
C TYR A 91 12.44 -14.07 -5.71
N LEU A 92 12.47 -13.17 -6.69
CA LEU A 92 12.95 -13.45 -8.04
C LEU A 92 14.38 -12.97 -8.30
N MET A 93 14.83 -11.94 -7.59
CA MET A 93 16.13 -11.31 -7.82
C MET A 93 16.79 -10.89 -6.51
N PRO A 94 18.12 -10.64 -6.51
CA PRO A 94 18.83 -10.14 -5.33
C PRO A 94 18.15 -8.91 -4.71
N SER A 95 18.16 -8.82 -3.38
CA SER A 95 17.34 -7.86 -2.62
C SER A 95 17.70 -6.39 -2.90
N ASP A 96 18.96 -6.12 -3.27
CA ASP A 96 19.44 -4.79 -3.68
C ASP A 96 18.75 -4.31 -4.96
N GLN A 97 18.69 -5.17 -5.98
CA GLN A 97 17.99 -4.89 -7.24
C GLN A 97 16.47 -4.84 -7.03
N ALA A 98 15.92 -5.81 -6.30
CA ALA A 98 14.49 -5.89 -6.01
C ALA A 98 13.99 -4.61 -5.33
N TYR A 99 14.78 -4.03 -4.43
CA TYR A 99 14.44 -2.77 -3.78
C TYR A 99 14.36 -1.62 -4.77
N GLY A 100 15.34 -1.50 -5.68
CA GLY A 100 15.34 -0.48 -6.73
C GLY A 100 14.06 -0.48 -7.56
N TYR A 101 13.70 -1.65 -8.09
CA TYR A 101 12.47 -1.83 -8.88
C TYR A 101 11.20 -1.63 -8.04
N THR A 102 11.21 -2.07 -6.77
CA THR A 102 10.09 -1.89 -5.85
C THR A 102 9.80 -0.41 -5.65
N VAL A 103 10.82 0.42 -5.41
CA VAL A 103 10.67 1.87 -5.23
C VAL A 103 10.04 2.51 -6.47
N VAL A 104 10.60 2.25 -7.66
CA VAL A 104 10.08 2.80 -8.92
C VAL A 104 8.63 2.39 -9.13
N MET A 105 8.33 1.10 -9.00
CA MET A 105 6.98 0.57 -9.19
C MET A 105 5.98 1.20 -8.22
N HIS A 106 6.34 1.33 -6.93
CA HIS A 106 5.44 1.89 -5.93
C HIS A 106 5.23 3.39 -6.11
N CYS A 107 6.25 4.16 -6.51
CA CYS A 107 6.09 5.57 -6.86
C CYS A 107 5.10 5.75 -8.02
N LEU A 108 5.23 4.94 -9.08
CA LEU A 108 4.32 4.98 -10.24
C LEU A 108 2.89 4.60 -9.86
N LEU A 109 2.72 3.49 -9.11
CA LEU A 109 1.41 3.04 -8.67
C LEU A 109 0.75 4.02 -7.71
N GLY A 110 1.48 4.54 -6.73
CA GLY A 110 0.98 5.53 -5.77
C GLY A 110 0.50 6.80 -6.45
N SER A 111 1.30 7.35 -7.38
CA SER A 111 0.86 8.49 -8.19
C SER A 111 -0.32 8.15 -9.10
N GLY A 112 -0.33 6.96 -9.71
CA GLY A 112 -1.45 6.47 -10.52
C GLY A 112 -2.75 6.36 -9.71
N PHE A 113 -2.69 5.81 -8.50
CA PHE A 113 -3.82 5.68 -7.59
C PHE A 113 -4.32 7.05 -7.13
N MET A 114 -3.43 7.97 -6.76
CA MET A 114 -3.82 9.34 -6.38
C MET A 114 -4.45 10.08 -7.57
N TYR A 115 -3.84 10.03 -8.75
CA TYR A 115 -4.40 10.63 -9.96
C TYR A 115 -5.80 10.08 -10.23
N SER A 116 -5.93 8.76 -10.20
CA SER A 116 -7.19 8.04 -10.38
C SER A 116 -8.25 8.47 -9.36
N PHE A 117 -7.87 8.62 -8.08
CA PHE A 117 -8.78 9.10 -7.05
C PHE A 117 -9.25 10.54 -7.32
N MET A 118 -8.34 11.48 -7.60
CA MET A 118 -8.70 12.87 -7.90
C MET A 118 -9.60 13.00 -9.13
N ARG A 119 -9.39 12.16 -10.15
CA ARG A 119 -10.28 12.10 -11.32
C ARG A 119 -11.69 11.61 -10.96
N THR A 120 -11.83 10.77 -9.94
CA THR A 120 -13.14 10.32 -9.43
C THR A 120 -13.88 11.46 -8.73
N LEU A 121 -13.15 12.35 -8.09
CA LEU A 121 -13.67 13.58 -7.48
C LEU A 121 -13.95 14.69 -8.52
N SER A 122 -13.86 14.40 -9.82
CA SER A 122 -14.04 15.37 -10.91
C SER A 122 -13.05 16.55 -10.91
N ILE A 123 -11.94 16.45 -10.19
CA ILE A 123 -10.86 17.47 -10.19
C ILE A 123 -10.22 17.53 -11.57
N SER A 124 -9.83 18.72 -12.05
CA SER A 124 -9.20 18.92 -13.36
C SER A 124 -7.97 18.01 -13.57
N ARG A 125 -7.59 17.75 -14.83
CA ARG A 125 -6.44 16.88 -15.14
C ARG A 125 -5.14 17.43 -14.54
N GLY A 126 -4.93 18.75 -14.64
CA GLY A 126 -3.78 19.43 -14.04
C GLY A 126 -3.77 19.35 -12.52
N GLY A 127 -4.92 19.58 -11.86
CA GLY A 127 -5.04 19.43 -10.41
C GLY A 127 -4.79 17.99 -9.95
N SER A 128 -5.34 17.01 -10.67
CA SER A 128 -5.12 15.58 -10.38
C SER A 128 -3.66 15.17 -10.54
N LEU A 129 -2.97 15.71 -11.56
CA LEU A 129 -1.54 15.49 -11.77
C LEU A 129 -0.70 16.11 -10.64
N LEU A 130 -1.02 17.34 -10.25
CA LEU A 130 -0.36 18.02 -9.15
C LEU A 130 -0.53 17.25 -7.84
N SER A 131 -1.74 16.76 -7.53
CA SER A 131 -1.98 15.92 -6.34
C SER A 131 -1.19 14.62 -6.39
N ALA A 132 -1.13 13.95 -7.54
CA ALA A 132 -0.35 12.72 -7.71
C ALA A 132 1.16 12.94 -7.56
N PHE A 133 1.65 14.08 -8.04
CA PHE A 133 3.04 14.48 -7.87
C PHE A 133 3.34 14.81 -6.41
N VAL A 134 2.54 15.68 -5.77
CA VAL A 134 2.75 16.06 -4.37
C VAL A 134 2.63 14.85 -3.44
N PHE A 135 1.71 13.91 -3.70
CA PHE A 135 1.54 12.72 -2.87
C PHE A 135 2.82 11.87 -2.80
N THR A 136 3.38 11.53 -3.97
CA THR A 136 4.56 10.66 -4.05
C THR A 136 5.85 11.44 -3.79
N PHE A 137 5.97 12.68 -4.27
CA PHE A 137 7.18 13.50 -4.14
C PHE A 137 7.17 14.46 -2.95
N SER A 138 6.27 14.27 -1.98
CA SER A 138 6.28 15.02 -0.72
C SER A 138 7.53 14.69 0.11
N GLY A 139 7.99 15.67 0.90
CA GLY A 139 9.09 15.45 1.85
C GLY A 139 8.82 14.33 2.85
N PHE A 140 7.55 14.09 3.20
CA PHE A 140 7.16 12.98 4.09
C PHE A 140 7.45 11.61 3.46
N PHE A 141 6.99 11.39 2.23
CA PHE A 141 7.23 10.14 1.52
C PHE A 141 8.72 9.97 1.19
N MET A 142 9.35 11.03 0.67
CA MET A 142 10.77 11.02 0.30
C MET A 142 11.69 10.82 1.50
N GLY A 143 11.36 11.36 2.66
CA GLY A 143 12.12 11.14 3.89
C GLY A 143 12.10 9.68 4.35
N HIS A 144 10.95 9.01 4.30
CA HIS A 144 10.85 7.58 4.63
C HIS A 144 11.57 6.70 3.62
N LEU A 145 11.49 7.06 2.33
CA LEU A 145 12.21 6.37 1.28
C LEU A 145 13.72 6.51 1.44
N TYR A 146 14.19 7.72 1.75
CA TYR A 146 15.60 7.99 2.05
C TYR A 146 16.08 7.20 3.28
N ALA A 147 15.26 7.10 4.34
CA ALA A 147 15.57 6.31 5.52
C ALA A 147 15.61 4.79 5.26
N GLY A 148 15.01 4.31 4.17
CA GLY A 148 14.97 2.90 3.81
C GLY A 148 13.75 2.14 4.38
N HIS A 149 12.68 2.85 4.73
CA HIS A 149 11.46 2.23 5.27
C HIS A 149 10.65 1.52 4.16
N LEU A 150 11.08 0.31 3.78
CA LEU A 150 10.48 -0.48 2.70
C LEU A 150 8.96 -0.67 2.87
N THR A 151 8.55 -1.18 4.02
CA THR A 151 7.15 -1.52 4.31
C THR A 151 6.27 -0.28 4.38
N PHE A 152 6.81 0.87 4.80
CA PHE A 152 6.11 2.15 4.72
C PHE A 152 5.71 2.47 3.27
N ILE A 153 6.66 2.38 2.33
CA ILE A 153 6.40 2.63 0.91
C ILE A 153 5.36 1.65 0.38
N GLN A 154 5.49 0.36 0.73
CA GLN A 154 4.55 -0.69 0.36
C GLN A 154 3.12 -0.41 0.88
N ASN A 155 2.97 0.22 2.04
CA ASN A 155 1.67 0.56 2.64
C ASN A 155 1.08 1.88 2.13
N TYR A 156 1.91 2.92 2.03
CA TYR A 156 1.46 4.29 1.84
C TYR A 156 0.75 4.49 0.51
N ILE A 157 1.20 3.79 -0.54
CA ILE A 157 0.65 3.97 -1.89
C ILE A 157 -0.82 3.60 -2.01
N TRP A 158 -1.35 2.73 -1.15
CA TRP A 158 -2.72 2.20 -1.26
C TRP A 158 -3.79 3.15 -0.72
N ILE A 159 -3.40 4.14 0.10
CA ILE A 159 -4.31 5.11 0.73
C ILE A 159 -5.28 5.71 -0.29
N PRO A 160 -4.84 6.28 -1.44
CA PRO A 160 -5.76 6.95 -2.36
C PRO A 160 -6.72 5.97 -3.02
N LEU A 161 -6.30 4.72 -3.24
CA LEU A 161 -7.14 3.71 -3.86
C LEU A 161 -8.24 3.22 -2.91
N VAL A 162 -7.94 3.06 -1.62
CA VAL A 162 -8.96 2.80 -0.58
C VAL A 162 -10.01 3.92 -0.59
N PHE A 163 -9.58 5.17 -0.49
CA PHE A 163 -10.50 6.32 -0.47
C PHE A 163 -11.26 6.51 -1.78
N ARG A 164 -10.69 6.16 -2.93
CA ARG A 164 -11.42 6.13 -4.22
C ARG A 164 -12.62 5.18 -4.15
N TYR A 165 -12.42 3.96 -3.66
CA TYR A 165 -13.51 3.00 -3.58
C TYR A 165 -14.52 3.33 -2.49
N LEU A 166 -14.08 3.87 -1.34
CA LEU A 166 -15.00 4.40 -0.33
C LEU A 166 -15.85 5.55 -0.87
N TYR A 167 -15.25 6.49 -1.63
CA TYR A 167 -15.97 7.57 -2.27
C TYR A 167 -17.04 7.03 -3.24
N LEU A 168 -16.67 6.10 -4.12
CA LEU A 168 -17.61 5.46 -5.04
C LEU A 168 -18.73 4.72 -4.29
N PHE A 169 -18.41 4.04 -3.20
CA PHE A 169 -19.39 3.38 -2.34
C PHE A 169 -20.40 4.37 -1.76
N VAL A 170 -19.92 5.48 -1.18
CA VAL A 170 -20.78 6.52 -0.60
C VAL A 170 -21.73 7.14 -1.63
N HIS A 171 -21.28 7.33 -2.87
CA HIS A 171 -22.09 8.02 -3.89
C HIS A 171 -23.03 7.08 -4.65
N THR A 172 -22.65 5.80 -4.81
CA THR A 172 -23.46 4.83 -5.58
C THR A 172 -24.22 3.84 -4.71
N ARG A 173 -23.84 3.71 -3.44
CA ARG A 173 -24.35 2.73 -2.46
C ARG A 173 -24.19 1.27 -2.86
N ARG A 174 -23.34 0.98 -3.85
CA ARG A 174 -23.08 -0.38 -4.32
C ARG A 174 -22.01 -1.05 -3.47
N LEU A 175 -22.36 -2.15 -2.81
CA LEU A 175 -21.45 -2.90 -1.95
C LEU A 175 -20.21 -3.45 -2.67
N THR A 176 -20.25 -3.59 -3.99
CA THR A 176 -19.07 -3.92 -4.81
C THR A 176 -17.90 -2.98 -4.54
N PHE A 177 -18.16 -1.70 -4.28
CA PHE A 177 -17.10 -0.73 -3.97
C PHE A 177 -16.62 -0.82 -2.52
N ALA A 178 -17.49 -1.16 -1.56
CA ALA A 178 -17.07 -1.46 -0.19
C ALA A 178 -16.20 -2.73 -0.16
N PHE A 179 -16.59 -3.76 -0.91
CA PHE A 179 -15.81 -4.99 -1.08
C PHE A 179 -14.44 -4.69 -1.73
N ALA A 180 -14.40 -3.90 -2.81
CA ALA A 180 -13.15 -3.47 -3.43
C ALA A 180 -12.25 -2.67 -2.48
N ALA A 181 -12.82 -1.73 -1.71
CA ALA A 181 -12.08 -1.01 -0.67
C ALA A 181 -11.50 -1.97 0.39
N GLY A 182 -12.26 -2.98 0.81
CA GLY A 182 -11.80 -4.03 1.72
C GLY A 182 -10.64 -4.84 1.16
N ILE A 183 -10.68 -5.26 -0.11
CA ILE A 183 -9.55 -5.97 -0.76
C ILE A 183 -8.30 -5.10 -0.73
N VAL A 184 -8.40 -3.84 -1.16
CA VAL A 184 -7.27 -2.90 -1.19
C VAL A 184 -6.72 -2.67 0.22
N GLN A 185 -7.61 -2.54 1.22
CA GLN A 185 -7.22 -2.41 2.62
C GLN A 185 -6.49 -3.67 3.14
N GLY A 186 -6.92 -4.85 2.73
CA GLY A 186 -6.24 -6.10 3.07
C GLY A 186 -4.85 -6.19 2.46
N ILE A 187 -4.70 -5.84 1.17
CA ILE A 187 -3.40 -5.75 0.49
C ILE A 187 -2.49 -4.73 1.20
N GLN A 188 -3.05 -3.59 1.62
CA GLN A 188 -2.32 -2.59 2.38
C GLN A 188 -1.80 -3.17 3.71
N ILE A 189 -2.62 -3.88 4.48
CA ILE A 189 -2.20 -4.52 5.74
C ILE A 189 -1.05 -5.51 5.49
N LEU A 190 -1.14 -6.31 4.43
CA LEU A 190 -0.09 -7.26 4.04
C LEU A 190 1.25 -6.57 3.69
N GLY A 191 1.23 -5.29 3.31
CA GLY A 191 2.44 -4.50 3.06
C GLY A 191 3.30 -4.23 4.30
N GLY A 192 2.88 -4.65 5.49
CA GLY A 192 3.77 -4.79 6.62
C GLY A 192 4.00 -3.55 7.50
N PHE A 193 3.24 -2.47 7.32
CA PHE A 193 3.35 -1.25 8.13
C PHE A 193 2.03 -0.92 8.86
N PRO A 194 1.80 -1.50 10.06
CA PRO A 194 0.50 -1.42 10.75
C PRO A 194 -0.01 -0.01 10.98
N GLN A 195 0.87 0.95 11.24
CA GLN A 195 0.49 2.31 11.60
C GLN A 195 -0.21 3.05 10.45
N ILE A 196 0.26 2.88 9.21
CA ILE A 196 -0.37 3.50 8.03
C ILE A 196 -1.70 2.82 7.70
N SER A 197 -1.75 1.49 7.78
CA SER A 197 -3.00 0.75 7.64
C SER A 197 -4.03 1.18 8.68
N PHE A 198 -3.62 1.33 9.95
CA PHE A 198 -4.48 1.79 11.04
C PHE A 198 -5.03 3.20 10.78
N TYR A 199 -4.18 4.15 10.38
CA TYR A 199 -4.64 5.50 10.03
C TYR A 199 -5.58 5.52 8.82
N THR A 200 -5.36 4.64 7.84
CA THR A 200 -6.26 4.50 6.68
C THR A 200 -7.63 3.96 7.12
N ILE A 201 -7.66 2.95 7.99
CA ILE A 201 -8.89 2.41 8.57
C ILE A 201 -9.62 3.48 9.37
N LEU A 202 -8.94 4.19 10.27
CA LEU A 202 -9.55 5.26 11.06
C LEU A 202 -10.13 6.37 10.16
N GLY A 203 -9.38 6.82 9.16
CA GLY A 203 -9.84 7.82 8.20
C GLY A 203 -11.02 7.33 7.37
N GLY A 204 -11.00 6.07 6.93
CA GLY A 204 -12.09 5.44 6.18
C GLY A 204 -13.36 5.28 7.00
N LEU A 205 -13.24 4.85 8.26
CA LEU A 205 -14.37 4.78 9.20
C LEU A 205 -14.93 6.17 9.50
N GLY A 206 -14.06 7.16 9.75
CA GLY A 206 -14.46 8.55 9.94
C GLY A 206 -15.21 9.11 8.72
N PHE A 207 -14.74 8.80 7.51
CA PHE A 207 -15.40 9.19 6.26
C PHE A 207 -16.79 8.56 6.10
N LEU A 208 -16.94 7.25 6.37
CA LEU A 208 -18.24 6.57 6.34
C LEU A 208 -19.19 7.08 7.43
N CYS A 209 -18.69 7.31 8.65
CA CYS A 209 -19.45 7.89 9.76
C CYS A 209 -19.96 9.28 9.41
N PHE A 210 -19.09 10.14 8.85
CA PHE A 210 -19.47 11.49 8.41
C PHE A 210 -20.62 11.45 7.40
N HIS A 211 -20.52 10.60 6.37
CA HIS A 211 -21.59 10.43 5.38
C HIS A 211 -22.85 9.79 5.97
N GLY A 212 -22.72 8.89 6.94
CA GLY A 212 -23.84 8.35 7.72
C GLY A 212 -24.59 9.46 8.49
N VAL A 213 -23.87 10.36 9.17
CA VAL A 213 -24.48 11.50 9.88
C VAL A 213 -25.18 12.45 8.90
N LEU A 214 -24.61 12.71 7.72
CA LEU A 214 -25.28 13.50 6.69
C LEU A 214 -26.58 12.83 6.23
N SER A 215 -26.59 11.51 6.03
CA SER A 215 -27.81 10.76 5.68
C SER A 215 -28.86 10.77 6.81
N LEU A 216 -28.45 10.78 8.08
CA LEU A 216 -29.37 10.95 9.22
C LEU A 216 -30.06 12.32 9.20
N LYS A 217 -29.33 13.40 8.88
CA LYS A 217 -29.89 14.77 8.84
C LYS A 217 -31.01 14.90 7.81
N VAL A 218 -30.92 14.20 6.68
CA VAL A 218 -31.96 14.14 5.64
C VAL A 218 -32.96 12.99 5.84
N ARG A 219 -32.96 12.34 7.02
CA ARG A 219 -33.86 11.24 7.42
C ARG A 219 -33.83 10.01 6.50
N GLN A 220 -32.69 9.74 5.85
CA GLN A 220 -32.50 8.57 4.99
C GLN A 220 -31.90 7.39 5.78
N TRP A 221 -32.70 6.75 6.64
CA TRP A 221 -32.24 5.65 7.50
C TRP A 221 -31.66 4.44 6.75
N GLY A 222 -32.20 4.12 5.58
CA GLY A 222 -31.67 3.04 4.74
C GLY A 222 -30.21 3.30 4.33
N ASP A 223 -29.87 4.55 4.08
CA ASP A 223 -28.53 4.95 3.68
C ASP A 223 -27.52 4.90 4.83
N VAL A 224 -27.97 5.17 6.05
CA VAL A 224 -27.18 5.00 7.28
C VAL A 224 -26.86 3.54 7.51
N SER A 225 -27.87 2.66 7.40
CA SER A 225 -27.68 1.22 7.53
C SER A 225 -26.69 0.69 6.49
N ARG A 226 -26.73 1.21 5.27
CA ARG A 226 -25.77 0.88 4.22
C ARG A 226 -24.36 1.35 4.56
N MET A 227 -24.17 2.56 5.11
CA MET A 227 -22.84 3.01 5.54
C MET A 227 -22.26 2.11 6.64
N ALA A 228 -23.06 1.78 7.65
CA ALA A 228 -22.66 0.89 8.74
C ALA A 228 -22.31 -0.52 8.20
N PHE A 229 -23.16 -1.08 7.34
CA PHE A 229 -22.91 -2.38 6.73
C PHE A 229 -21.69 -2.36 5.81
N GLY A 230 -21.49 -1.28 5.04
CA GLY A 230 -20.31 -1.09 4.21
C GLY A 230 -19.01 -1.04 5.02
N ALA A 231 -19.02 -0.37 6.18
CA ALA A 231 -17.88 -0.36 7.10
C ALA A 231 -17.53 -1.77 7.59
N VAL A 232 -18.55 -2.56 7.98
CA VAL A 232 -18.36 -3.96 8.37
C VAL A 232 -17.78 -4.78 7.21
N VAL A 233 -18.29 -4.62 5.98
CA VAL A 233 -17.78 -5.30 4.79
C VAL A 233 -16.30 -4.95 4.55
N VAL A 234 -15.92 -3.68 4.60
CA VAL A 234 -14.52 -3.24 4.40
C VAL A 234 -13.60 -3.90 5.43
N LEU A 235 -13.99 -3.89 6.71
CA LEU A 235 -13.20 -4.49 7.79
C LEU A 235 -13.10 -6.01 7.66
N LEU A 236 -14.23 -6.70 7.45
CA LEU A 236 -14.24 -8.15 7.32
C LEU A 236 -13.43 -8.63 6.12
N VAL A 237 -13.56 -7.97 4.96
CA VAL A 237 -12.79 -8.33 3.77
C VAL A 237 -11.31 -8.00 3.95
N GLY A 238 -10.99 -6.82 4.49
CA GLY A 238 -9.61 -6.40 4.71
C GLY A 238 -8.86 -7.30 5.69
N PHE A 239 -9.42 -7.52 6.88
CA PHE A 239 -8.81 -8.40 7.88
C PHE A 239 -8.93 -9.88 7.50
N GLY A 240 -9.97 -10.28 6.78
CA GLY A 240 -10.10 -11.64 6.25
C GLY A 240 -9.01 -11.98 5.24
N LEU A 241 -8.73 -11.07 4.29
CA LEU A 241 -7.63 -11.23 3.33
C LEU A 241 -6.26 -11.22 4.02
N ALA A 242 -6.08 -10.31 4.99
CA ALA A 242 -4.82 -10.18 5.72
C ALA A 242 -4.66 -11.21 6.86
N ALA A 243 -5.64 -12.09 7.09
CA ALA A 243 -5.65 -13.02 8.22
C ALA A 243 -4.40 -13.92 8.26
N VAL A 244 -3.89 -14.31 7.08
CA VAL A 244 -2.68 -15.12 6.93
C VAL A 244 -1.44 -14.47 7.59
N GLN A 245 -1.39 -13.14 7.65
CA GLN A 245 -0.33 -12.39 8.32
C GLN A 245 -0.75 -11.95 9.72
N VAL A 246 -1.98 -11.48 9.90
CA VAL A 246 -2.45 -10.87 11.14
C VAL A 246 -2.62 -11.90 12.26
N ALA A 247 -3.17 -13.09 11.96
CA ALA A 247 -3.38 -14.14 12.95
C ALA A 247 -2.08 -14.60 13.64
N PRO A 248 -1.01 -15.01 12.91
CA PRO A 248 0.23 -15.41 13.57
C PRO A 248 0.93 -14.25 14.29
N THR A 249 0.78 -13.02 13.79
CA THR A 249 1.29 -11.82 14.48
C THR A 249 0.62 -11.62 15.84
N LEU A 250 -0.71 -11.77 15.91
CA LEU A 250 -1.47 -11.62 17.14
C LEU A 250 -1.20 -12.74 18.15
N GLU A 251 -1.06 -13.97 17.66
CA GLU A 251 -0.67 -15.11 18.51
C GLU A 251 0.69 -14.86 19.15
N PHE A 252 1.67 -14.43 18.35
CA PHE A 252 3.02 -14.16 18.83
C PHE A 252 3.08 -12.96 19.80
N SER A 253 2.37 -11.86 19.52
CA SER A 253 2.31 -10.70 20.42
C SER A 253 1.77 -11.06 21.81
N ARG A 254 0.79 -11.98 21.90
CA ARG A 254 0.27 -12.47 23.20
C ARG A 254 1.26 -13.32 24.00
N LEU A 255 2.20 -13.97 23.31
CA LEU A 255 3.25 -14.79 23.91
C LEU A 255 4.52 -13.98 24.22
N SER A 256 4.63 -12.77 23.68
CA SER A 256 5.72 -11.84 23.93
C SER A 256 5.49 -11.08 25.24
N THR A 257 6.56 -10.82 25.99
CA THR A 257 6.53 -9.95 27.18
C THR A 257 6.40 -8.47 26.84
N ARG A 258 6.49 -8.13 25.55
CA ARG A 258 6.28 -6.80 24.97
C ARG A 258 5.15 -6.94 23.96
N GLY A 259 3.94 -6.56 24.39
CA GLY A 259 2.70 -6.62 23.59
C GLY A 259 2.77 -5.76 22.34
#